data_AF-A0A7S4LUY1-F1
#
_entry.id   AF-A0A7S4LUY1-F1
#
_cell.length_a   1.000
_cell.length_b   1.000
_cell.length_c   1.000
_cell.angle_alpha   90.00
_cell.angle_beta   90.00
_cell.angle_gamma   90.00
#
_symmetry.space_group_name_H-M   'P 1'
#
loop_
_entity.id
_entity.type
_entity.pdbx_description
1 polymer ?
#
loop_
_entity_poly.entity_id
_entity_poly.type
_entity_poly.pdbx_seq_one_letter_code
_entity_poly.pdbx_strand_id
1 'polypeptide(L)'
;MKFAIIISVIIFAGFFAYIAHLFYRDHKIDAQGRELLARVEEVHYRSANDTGSVNIRYRLSWPEDGGTKQVEGRETIPAFYSSQVQKGSEVTIRYLDDDHIAFVFDKDR
;
A
#
# COMPACT_ATOMS: atom_id res chain seq x y z
N MET A 1 -11.03 34.87 -28.95
CA MET A 1 -11.92 34.45 -27.83
C MET A 1 -12.33 32.98 -27.91
N LYS A 2 -12.92 32.49 -29.01
CA LYS A 2 -13.35 31.08 -29.16
C LYS A 2 -12.21 30.04 -28.97
N PHE A 3 -11.02 30.31 -29.50
CA PHE A 3 -9.85 29.43 -29.33
C PHE A 3 -9.38 29.28 -27.88
N ALA A 4 -9.42 30.35 -27.09
CA ALA A 4 -9.04 30.30 -25.67
C ALA A 4 -10.01 29.44 -24.85
N ILE A 5 -11.31 29.49 -25.19
CA ILE A 5 -12.34 28.65 -24.56
C ILE A 5 -12.11 27.18 -24.90
N ILE A 6 -11.81 26.87 -26.17
CA ILE A 6 -11.52 25.49 -26.60
C ILE A 6 -10.28 24.93 -25.89
N ILE A 7 -9.20 25.70 -25.82
CA ILE A 7 -7.96 25.29 -25.12
C ILE A 7 -8.23 25.09 -23.62
N SER A 8 -8.98 25.98 -22.99
CA SER A 8 -9.35 25.85 -21.57
C SER A 8 -10.15 24.57 -21.31
N VAL A 9 -11.14 24.26 -22.14
CA VAL A 9 -11.95 23.04 -22.01
C VAL A 9 -11.08 21.78 -22.17
N ILE A 10 -10.12 21.78 -23.11
CA ILE A 10 -9.20 20.65 -23.30
C ILE A 10 -8.29 20.46 -22.08
N ILE A 11 -7.73 21.55 -21.53
CA ILE A 11 -6.87 21.48 -20.34
C ILE A 11 -7.66 21.00 -19.13
N PHE A 12 -8.87 21.52 -18.91
CA PHE A 12 -9.72 21.08 -17.81
C PHE A 12 -10.13 19.61 -17.98
N ALA A 13 -10.55 19.19 -19.18
CA ALA A 13 -10.88 17.79 -19.44
C ALA A 13 -9.67 16.88 -19.23
N GLY A 14 -8.48 17.28 -19.67
CA GLY A 14 -7.23 16.56 -19.43
C GLY A 14 -6.87 16.50 -17.95
N PHE A 15 -7.07 17.58 -17.21
CA PHE A 15 -6.83 17.66 -15.78
C PHE A 15 -7.79 16.76 -14.98
N PHE A 16 -9.08 16.79 -15.30
CA PHE A 16 -10.06 15.89 -14.70
C PHE A 16 -9.81 14.42 -15.07
N ALA A 17 -9.41 14.13 -16.32
CA ALA A 17 -9.01 12.78 -16.72
C ALA A 17 -7.74 12.31 -15.99
N TYR A 18 -6.77 13.20 -15.79
CA TYR A 18 -5.54 12.91 -15.06
C TYR A 18 -5.82 12.62 -13.59
N ILE A 19 -6.66 13.44 -12.95
CA ILE A 19 -7.14 13.20 -11.59
C ILE A 19 -7.91 11.87 -11.54
N ALA A 20 -8.86 11.65 -12.44
CA ALA A 20 -9.63 10.40 -12.48
C ALA A 20 -8.72 9.18 -12.69
N HIS A 21 -7.67 9.28 -13.50
CA HIS A 21 -6.67 8.22 -13.67
C HIS A 21 -5.84 8.00 -12.40
N LEU A 22 -5.42 9.08 -11.73
CA LEU A 22 -4.70 9.01 -10.45
C LEU A 22 -5.56 8.33 -9.37
N PHE A 23 -6.82 8.78 -9.27
CA PHE A 23 -7.81 8.18 -8.38
C PHE A 23 -8.13 6.75 -8.79
N TYR A 24 -8.25 6.39 -10.07
CA TYR A 24 -8.50 5.00 -10.48
C TYR A 24 -7.33 4.08 -10.12
N ARG A 25 -6.09 4.59 -10.17
CA ARG A 25 -4.91 3.85 -9.74
C ARG A 25 -4.88 3.63 -8.23
N ASP A 26 -5.22 4.65 -7.44
CA ASP A 26 -5.27 4.54 -5.97
C ASP A 26 -6.54 3.82 -5.48
N HIS A 27 -7.71 4.06 -6.07
CA HIS A 27 -8.97 3.36 -5.79
C HIS A 27 -8.90 1.89 -6.14
N LYS A 28 -8.03 1.46 -7.06
CA LYS A 28 -7.89 0.02 -7.32
C LYS A 28 -7.39 -0.69 -6.06
N ILE A 29 -6.47 -0.06 -5.31
CA ILE A 29 -5.95 -0.58 -4.04
C ILE A 29 -7.02 -0.51 -2.94
N ASP A 30 -7.80 0.57 -2.87
CA ASP A 30 -8.83 0.74 -1.84
C ASP A 30 -10.15 -0.02 -2.11
N ALA A 31 -10.53 -0.22 -3.37
CA ALA A 31 -11.80 -0.86 -3.75
C ALA A 31 -11.67 -2.37 -4.01
N GLN A 32 -10.47 -2.86 -4.33
CA GLN A 32 -10.21 -4.29 -4.57
C GLN A 32 -9.21 -4.90 -3.59
N GLY A 33 -8.54 -4.08 -2.76
CA GLY A 33 -7.65 -4.57 -1.73
C GLY A 33 -8.42 -5.40 -0.71
N ARG A 34 -8.22 -6.71 -0.72
CA ARG A 34 -8.80 -7.57 0.31
C ARG A 34 -8.01 -7.35 1.59
N GLU A 35 -8.70 -6.95 2.64
CA GLU A 35 -8.12 -6.99 3.98
C GLU A 35 -7.99 -8.45 4.38
N LEU A 36 -6.76 -8.86 4.65
CA LEU A 36 -6.47 -10.22 5.05
C LEU A 36 -5.41 -10.22 6.15
N LEU A 37 -5.56 -11.19 7.05
CA LEU A 37 -4.62 -11.42 8.12
C LEU A 37 -3.43 -12.20 7.55
N ALA A 38 -2.29 -11.55 7.48
CA ALA A 38 -1.05 -12.18 7.07
C ALA A 38 -0.11 -12.33 8.26
N ARG A 39 0.60 -13.47 8.28
CA ARG A 39 1.64 -13.74 9.26
C ARG A 39 2.98 -13.25 8.73
N VAL A 40 3.68 -12.48 9.55
CA VAL A 40 5.06 -12.06 9.26
C VAL A 40 6.00 -13.23 9.52
N GLU A 41 6.44 -13.92 8.47
CA GLU A 41 7.41 -15.02 8.57
C GLU A 41 8.83 -14.49 8.82
N GLU A 42 9.16 -13.35 8.22
CA GLU A 42 10.48 -12.76 8.33
C GLU A 42 10.40 -11.25 8.14
N VAL A 43 11.15 -10.50 8.94
CA VAL A 43 11.30 -9.05 8.77
C VAL A 43 12.77 -8.69 8.88
N HIS A 44 13.26 -7.92 7.92
CA HIS A 44 14.63 -7.41 7.84
C HIS A 44 14.61 -5.90 7.85
N TYR A 45 15.08 -5.32 8.94
CA TYR A 45 15.26 -3.89 9.09
C TYR A 45 16.47 -3.43 8.26
N ARG A 46 16.24 -2.63 7.22
CA ARG A 46 17.30 -2.17 6.31
C ARG A 46 17.90 -0.85 6.73
N SER A 47 17.05 0.13 7.04
CA SER A 47 17.49 1.47 7.44
C SER A 47 16.38 2.19 8.18
N ALA A 48 16.75 2.93 9.22
CA ALA A 48 15.89 3.92 9.84
C ALA A 48 16.20 5.29 9.19
N ASN A 49 15.17 6.03 8.83
CA ASN A 49 15.27 7.41 8.41
C ASN A 49 15.17 8.31 9.65
N ASP A 50 15.88 9.44 9.65
CA ASP A 50 15.86 10.44 10.75
C ASP A 50 14.46 11.02 11.03
N THR A 51 13.52 10.83 10.12
CA THR A 51 12.09 11.21 10.26
C THR A 51 11.28 10.23 11.12
N GLY A 52 11.91 9.19 11.70
CA GLY A 52 11.22 8.21 12.55
C GLY A 52 10.46 7.12 11.78
N SER A 53 10.83 6.89 10.52
CA SER A 53 10.35 5.77 9.70
C SER A 53 11.46 4.76 9.46
N VAL A 54 11.12 3.49 9.27
CA VAL A 54 12.05 2.40 9.06
C VAL A 54 11.65 1.66 7.79
N ASN A 55 12.61 1.49 6.89
CA ASN A 55 12.46 0.63 5.73
C ASN A 55 12.63 -0.81 6.18
N ILE A 56 11.57 -1.58 6.04
CA ILE A 56 11.56 -3.00 6.33
C ILE A 56 11.40 -3.78 5.03
N ARG A 57 12.10 -4.91 4.96
CA ARG A 57 11.82 -5.96 3.99
C ARG A 57 11.10 -7.06 4.74
N TYR A 58 9.90 -7.40 4.33
CA TYR A 58 9.09 -8.41 5.00
C TYR A 58 8.82 -9.58 4.07
N ARG A 59 8.64 -10.75 4.66
CA ARG A 59 8.02 -11.90 4.03
C ARG A 59 6.74 -12.19 4.79
N LEU A 60 5.61 -12.05 4.10
CA LEU A 60 4.28 -12.31 4.62
C LEU A 60 3.81 -13.63 4.07
N SER A 61 3.11 -14.40 4.91
CA SER A 61 2.40 -15.59 4.47
C SER A 61 0.97 -15.57 4.99
N TRP A 62 0.02 -15.94 4.13
CA TRP A 62 -1.38 -16.05 4.53
C TRP A 62 -2.03 -17.28 3.88
N PRO A 63 -3.00 -17.90 4.55
CA PRO A 63 -3.78 -18.98 3.95
C PRO A 63 -4.73 -18.40 2.90
N GLU A 64 -4.61 -18.85 1.65
CA GLU A 64 -5.47 -18.46 0.52
C GLU A 64 -5.82 -19.69 -0.31
N ASP A 65 -7.13 -19.93 -0.51
CA ASP A 65 -7.69 -21.02 -1.34
C ASP A 65 -7.05 -22.42 -1.14
N GLY A 66 -6.83 -22.81 0.12
CA GLY A 66 -6.28 -24.13 0.47
C GLY A 66 -4.76 -24.27 0.30
N GLY A 67 -4.07 -23.18 -0.02
CA GLY A 67 -2.61 -23.07 0.00
C GLY A 67 -2.12 -21.98 0.95
N THR A 68 -0.81 -21.95 1.20
CA THR A 68 -0.16 -20.82 1.88
C THR A 68 0.47 -19.93 0.82
N LYS A 69 -0.10 -18.74 0.61
CA LYS A 69 0.53 -17.75 -0.26
C LYS A 69 1.63 -17.05 0.51
N GLN A 70 2.80 -16.89 -0.13
CA GLN A 70 3.94 -16.20 0.44
C GLN A 70 4.33 -15.07 -0.48
N VAL A 71 4.40 -13.84 0.05
CA VAL A 71 4.83 -12.67 -0.71
C VAL A 71 5.92 -11.94 0.06
N GLU A 72 6.92 -11.49 -0.68
CA GLU A 72 8.03 -10.72 -0.14
C GLU A 72 7.94 -9.29 -0.65
N GLY A 73 7.89 -8.34 0.29
CA GLY A 73 7.72 -6.92 0.00
C GLY A 73 8.76 -6.06 0.68
N ARG A 74 8.77 -4.78 0.30
CA ARG A 74 9.56 -3.73 0.95
C ARG A 74 8.64 -2.56 1.21
N GLU A 75 8.63 -2.08 2.45
CA GLU A 75 7.77 -0.96 2.82
C GLU A 75 8.43 -0.11 3.88
N THR A 76 8.07 1.16 3.87
CA THR A 76 8.53 2.15 4.84
C THR A 76 7.44 2.28 5.89
N ILE A 77 7.65 1.68 7.07
CA ILE A 77 6.70 1.79 8.18
C ILE A 77 7.23 2.79 9.22
N PRO A 78 6.36 3.50 9.96
CA PRO A 78 6.82 4.28 11.10
C PRO A 78 7.51 3.37 12.13
N ALA A 79 8.61 3.83 12.73
CA ALA A 79 9.38 3.07 13.71
C ALA A 79 8.52 2.62 14.90
N PHE A 80 7.48 3.38 15.25
CA PHE A 80 6.51 3.03 16.28
C PHE A 80 5.75 1.72 16.00
N TYR A 81 5.41 1.46 14.73
CA TYR A 81 4.71 0.24 14.32
C TYR A 81 5.67 -0.93 14.05
N SER A 82 6.99 -0.73 14.10
CA SER A 82 7.97 -1.81 13.95
C SER A 82 7.77 -2.95 14.97
N SER A 83 7.32 -2.61 16.18
CA SER A 83 6.98 -3.59 17.21
C SER A 83 5.79 -4.47 16.85
N GLN A 84 4.86 -3.98 16.02
CA GLN A 84 3.72 -4.75 15.54
C GLN A 84 4.09 -5.62 14.33
N VAL A 85 5.10 -5.22 13.55
CA VAL A 85 5.61 -5.96 12.39
C VAL A 85 6.86 -6.76 12.77
N GLN A 86 6.73 -7.63 13.77
CA GLN A 86 7.79 -8.57 14.17
C GLN A 86 7.52 -9.98 13.64
N LYS A 87 8.60 -10.76 13.44
CA LYS A 87 8.51 -12.17 13.06
C LYS A 87 7.57 -12.93 14.01
N GLY A 88 6.60 -13.63 13.44
CA GLY A 88 5.56 -14.37 14.14
C GLY A 88 4.31 -13.57 14.50
N SER A 89 4.30 -12.26 14.24
CA SER A 89 3.11 -11.41 14.45
C SER A 89 2.13 -11.56 13.28
N GLU A 90 0.84 -11.52 13.60
CA GLU A 90 -0.23 -11.45 12.62
C GLU A 90 -0.59 -9.99 12.41
N VAL A 91 -0.50 -9.54 11.17
CA VAL A 91 -0.74 -8.15 10.77
C VAL A 91 -1.81 -8.13 9.70
N THR A 92 -2.74 -7.18 9.82
CA THR A 92 -3.73 -6.96 8.78
C THR A 92 -3.06 -6.23 7.62
N ILE A 93 -3.09 -6.85 6.45
CA ILE A 93 -2.62 -6.22 5.21
C ILE A 93 -3.79 -6.03 4.27
N ARG A 94 -3.74 -4.95 3.51
CA ARG A 94 -4.61 -4.74 2.35
C ARG A 94 -3.83 -5.24 1.14
N TYR A 95 -4.25 -6.41 0.64
CA TYR A 95 -3.62 -7.09 -0.48
C TYR A 95 -4.41 -6.83 -1.76
N LEU A 96 -3.78 -6.17 -2.73
CA LEU A 96 -4.34 -6.00 -4.08
C LEU A 96 -3.67 -6.95 -5.09
N ASP A 97 -2.35 -7.00 -5.07
CA ASP A 97 -1.53 -7.80 -5.98
C ASP A 97 -0.18 -8.08 -5.31
N ASP A 98 0.62 -8.99 -5.86
CA ASP A 98 1.93 -9.38 -5.28
C ASP A 98 2.91 -8.20 -5.18
N ASP A 99 2.70 -7.13 -5.95
CA ASP A 99 3.48 -5.88 -5.93
C ASP A 99 2.80 -4.75 -5.12
N HIS A 100 1.53 -4.93 -4.73
CA HIS A 100 0.71 -3.91 -4.08
C HIS A 100 0.12 -4.42 -2.77
N ILE A 101 0.95 -4.34 -1.73
CA ILE A 101 0.61 -4.68 -0.35
C ILE A 101 0.78 -3.43 0.49
N ALA A 102 -0.23 -3.11 1.31
CA ALA A 102 -0.15 -2.04 2.30
C ALA A 102 -0.49 -2.59 3.69
N PHE A 103 0.31 -2.24 4.70
CA PHE A 103 -0.04 -2.57 6.08
C PHE A 103 -1.20 -1.68 6.57
N VAL A 104 -2.24 -2.32 7.10
CA VAL A 104 -3.34 -1.63 7.78
C VAL A 104 -2.99 -1.57 9.26
N PHE A 105 -2.36 -0.46 9.66
CA PHE A 105 -2.17 -0.15 11.08
C PHE A 105 -3.43 0.55 11.57
N ASP A 106 -4.20 -0.13 12.42
CA ASP A 106 -5.34 0.50 13.08
C ASP A 106 -4.81 1.66 13.95
N LYS A 107 -5.20 2.88 13.59
CA LYS A 107 -4.64 4.12 14.15
C LYS A 107 -5.30 4.50 15.48
N ASP A 108 -6.18 3.65 16.01
CA ASP A 108 -6.92 3.87 17.25
C ASP A 108 -6.35 3.05 18.41
N ARG A 109 -5.23 3.52 18.99
CA ARG A 109 -4.97 3.29 20.41
C ARG A 109 -4.09 4.33 21.08
#